data_AF-A0A957A463-F1
#
_entry.id   AF-A0A957A463-F1
#
_cell.length_a   1.000
_cell.length_b   1.000
_cell.length_c   1.000
_cell.angle_alpha   90.00
_cell.angle_beta   90.00
_cell.angle_gamma   90.00
#
_symmetry.space_group_name_H-M   'P 1'
#
loop_
_entity.id
_entity.type
_entity.pdbx_description
1 polymer ?
#
loop_
_entity_poly.entity_id
_entity_poly.type
_entity_poly.pdbx_seq_one_letter_code
_entity_poly.pdbx_strand_id
1 'polypeptide(L)'
;MLATIYDTPEAALEGIEDGMTIMVGGFVSAGTPSNLLLALKARGTTRLTTVSNNIGLGDHLDDLCENRQIAKAITTFAIRASGGRKSRFEEQYRAGEVELELVPQGTLAERIRAGGAGIGGFLT
;
A
#
# COMPACT_ATOMS: atom_id res chain seq x y z
N MET A 1 21.25 14.68 -7.36
CA MET A 1 19.77 14.73 -7.35
C MET A 1 19.39 15.85 -6.41
N LEU A 2 18.69 16.88 -6.88
CA LEU A 2 18.18 17.93 -5.99
C LEU A 2 16.83 17.45 -5.46
N ALA A 3 16.65 17.46 -4.14
CA ALA A 3 15.37 17.12 -3.54
C ALA A 3 14.44 18.33 -3.64
N THR A 4 13.21 18.12 -4.11
CA THR A 4 12.14 19.13 -4.03
C THR A 4 11.50 19.05 -2.66
N ILE A 5 11.35 20.20 -1.99
CA ILE A 5 10.69 20.32 -0.69
C ILE A 5 9.30 20.91 -0.93
N TYR A 6 8.28 20.31 -0.35
CA TYR A 6 6.89 20.79 -0.39
C TYR A 6 6.45 21.24 1.00
N ASP A 7 5.66 22.32 1.05
CA ASP A 7 5.16 22.87 2.32
C ASP A 7 4.04 22.02 2.93
N THR A 8 3.35 21.21 2.11
CA THR A 8 2.22 20.38 2.53
C THR A 8 2.29 18.97 1.93
N PRO A 9 1.77 17.94 2.62
CA PRO A 9 1.60 16.61 2.05
C PRO A 9 0.76 16.59 0.79
N GLU A 10 -0.30 17.41 0.72
CA GLU A 10 -1.21 17.47 -0.42
C GLU A 10 -0.49 17.91 -1.69
N ALA A 11 0.34 18.95 -1.60
CA ALA A 11 1.16 19.42 -2.72
C ALA A 11 2.15 18.34 -3.21
N ALA A 12 2.72 17.55 -2.29
CA ALA A 12 3.63 16.46 -2.64
C ALA A 12 2.93 15.28 -3.36
N LEU A 13 1.61 15.20 -3.30
CA LEU A 13 0.81 14.14 -3.94
C LEU A 13 0.25 14.56 -5.30
N GLU A 14 0.44 15.81 -5.75
CA GLU A 14 -0.02 16.25 -7.07
C GLU A 14 0.39 15.27 -8.17
N GLY A 15 -0.57 14.94 -9.05
CA GLY A 15 -0.35 13.99 -10.15
C GLY A 15 -0.68 12.52 -9.85
N ILE A 16 -0.96 12.11 -8.61
CA ILE A 16 -1.53 10.77 -8.36
C ILE A 16 -2.97 10.71 -8.89
N GLU A 17 -3.31 9.70 -9.70
CA GLU A 17 -4.63 9.55 -10.32
C GLU A 17 -5.25 8.20 -9.98
N ASP A 18 -6.55 8.07 -10.25
CA ASP A 18 -7.27 6.82 -10.05
C ASP A 18 -6.64 5.70 -10.89
N GLY A 19 -6.51 4.50 -10.31
CA GLY A 19 -5.94 3.35 -11.02
C GLY A 19 -4.42 3.25 -10.96
N MET A 20 -3.72 4.22 -10.34
CA MET A 20 -2.26 4.15 -10.22
C MET A 20 -1.79 3.06 -9.25
N THR A 21 -0.58 2.57 -9.48
CA THR A 21 0.14 1.71 -8.54
C THR A 21 1.03 2.56 -7.64
N ILE A 22 0.88 2.41 -6.33
CA ILE A 22 1.67 3.13 -5.33
C ILE A 22 2.42 2.16 -4.41
N MET A 23 3.70 2.44 -4.17
CA MET A 23 4.50 1.75 -3.16
C MET A 23 4.42 2.51 -1.84
N VAL A 24 4.08 1.79 -0.76
CA VAL A 24 3.96 2.34 0.59
C VAL A 24 4.99 1.66 1.48
N GLY A 25 5.95 2.45 1.97
CA GLY A 25 6.97 1.97 2.91
C GLY A 25 6.41 1.71 4.30
N GLY A 26 7.16 0.94 5.09
CA GLY A 26 6.86 0.65 6.49
C GLY A 26 6.74 -0.85 6.79
N PHE A 27 6.75 -1.17 8.08
CA PHE A 27 6.46 -2.48 8.63
C PHE A 27 5.50 -2.31 9.81
N VAL A 28 4.23 -2.64 9.60
CA VAL A 28 3.12 -2.25 10.47
C VAL A 28 3.12 -0.72 10.63
N SER A 29 3.29 -0.18 11.83
CA SER A 29 3.32 1.27 12.03
C SER A 29 4.72 1.88 11.87
N ALA A 30 5.78 1.07 11.89
CA ALA A 30 7.15 1.57 11.86
C ALA A 30 7.54 1.99 10.44
N GLY A 31 7.85 3.29 10.25
CA GLY A 31 8.28 3.83 8.96
C GLY A 31 7.16 4.09 7.95
N THR A 32 5.91 3.96 8.37
CA THR A 32 4.73 4.23 7.54
C THR A 32 4.60 5.74 7.26
N PRO A 33 4.39 6.17 6.00
CA PRO A 33 4.30 7.58 5.65
C PRO A 33 2.93 8.18 6.02
N SER A 34 2.63 8.26 7.32
CA SER A 34 1.31 8.60 7.86
C SER A 34 0.71 9.88 7.29
N ASN A 35 1.48 10.97 7.21
CA ASN A 35 0.97 12.25 6.71
C ASN A 35 0.58 12.19 5.23
N LEU A 36 1.33 11.44 4.41
CA LEU A 36 1.00 11.25 3.00
C LEU A 36 -0.23 10.35 2.84
N LEU A 37 -0.39 9.33 3.67
CA LEU A 37 -1.56 8.44 3.62
C LEU A 37 -2.84 9.16 4.07
N LEU A 38 -2.77 10.01 5.09
CA LEU A 38 -3.89 10.85 5.51
C LEU A 38 -4.29 11.85 4.42
N ALA A 39 -3.32 12.50 3.77
CA ALA A 39 -3.60 13.39 2.64
C ALA A 39 -4.17 12.63 1.43
N LEU A 40 -3.67 11.42 1.13
CA LEU A 40 -4.20 10.56 0.07
C LEU A 40 -5.62 10.07 0.40
N LYS A 41 -5.92 9.77 1.66
CA LYS A 41 -7.26 9.47 2.16
C LYS A 41 -8.21 10.62 1.86
N ALA A 42 -7.82 11.83 2.25
CA ALA A 42 -8.61 13.05 2.06
C ALA A 42 -8.82 13.39 0.57
N ARG A 43 -7.81 13.13 -0.27
CA ARG A 43 -7.91 13.36 -1.72
C ARG A 43 -8.97 12.50 -2.39
N GLY A 44 -9.25 11.30 -1.86
CA GLY A 44 -10.29 10.41 -2.37
C GLY A 44 -9.94 9.73 -3.70
N THR A 45 -8.66 9.71 -4.11
CA THR A 45 -8.22 8.92 -5.27
C THR A 45 -8.56 7.45 -5.07
N THR A 46 -9.13 6.79 -6.07
CA THR A 46 -9.66 5.44 -5.98
C THR A 46 -8.99 4.46 -6.93
N ARG A 47 -9.38 3.18 -6.83
CA ARG A 47 -8.91 2.08 -7.68
C ARG A 47 -7.38 1.89 -7.64
N LEU A 48 -6.74 2.26 -6.53
CA LEU A 48 -5.30 2.16 -6.38
C LEU A 48 -4.85 0.70 -6.30
N THR A 49 -3.69 0.41 -6.90
CA THR A 49 -2.93 -0.81 -6.57
C THR A 49 -1.87 -0.45 -5.54
N THR A 50 -1.92 -1.06 -4.36
CA THR A 50 -0.94 -0.81 -3.31
C THR A 50 0.12 -1.90 -3.30
N VAL A 51 1.38 -1.50 -3.11
CA VAL A 51 2.52 -2.39 -2.89
C VAL A 51 3.09 -2.04 -1.52
N SER A 52 2.88 -2.91 -0.52
CA SER A 52 3.27 -2.66 0.86
C SER A 52 3.63 -3.96 1.56
N ASN A 53 4.44 -3.88 2.62
CA ASN A 53 4.77 -5.08 3.38
C ASN A 53 3.54 -5.71 4.04
N ASN A 54 2.60 -4.88 4.50
CA ASN A 54 1.40 -5.30 5.18
C ASN A 54 0.18 -4.43 4.81
N ILE A 55 -1.00 -4.95 5.10
CA ILE A 55 -2.29 -4.24 5.06
C ILE A 55 -3.25 -4.90 6.05
N GLY A 56 -4.23 -4.18 6.55
CA GLY A 56 -5.23 -4.68 7.50
C GLY A 56 -4.70 -4.90 8.93
N LEU A 57 -3.64 -4.20 9.33
CA LEU A 57 -2.99 -4.37 10.65
C LEU A 57 -3.10 -3.17 11.61
N GLY A 58 -3.82 -2.11 11.22
CA GLY A 58 -4.13 -0.94 12.04
C GLY A 58 -3.19 0.25 11.85
N ASP A 59 -2.50 0.36 10.72
CA ASP A 59 -1.75 1.55 10.33
C ASP A 59 -2.57 2.46 9.39
N HIS A 60 -1.99 3.58 8.96
CA HIS A 60 -2.68 4.54 8.09
C HIS A 60 -2.90 4.06 6.65
N LEU A 61 -2.38 2.91 6.22
CA LEU A 61 -2.76 2.33 4.94
C LEU A 61 -4.19 1.78 5.01
N ASP A 62 -4.62 1.31 6.18
CA ASP A 62 -5.96 0.78 6.40
C ASP A 62 -7.03 1.85 6.25
N ASP A 63 -6.68 3.13 6.49
CA ASP A 63 -7.56 4.27 6.24
C ASP A 63 -8.06 4.32 4.79
N LEU A 64 -7.21 3.93 3.83
CA LEU A 64 -7.59 3.87 2.41
C LEU A 64 -8.55 2.70 2.15
N CYS A 65 -8.44 1.62 2.93
CA CYS A 65 -9.42 0.52 2.87
C CYS A 65 -10.77 1.02 3.39
N GLU A 66 -10.82 1.73 4.52
CA GLU A 66 -12.06 2.29 5.06
C GLU A 66 -12.82 3.14 4.03
N ASN A 67 -12.08 3.89 3.22
CA ASN A 67 -12.63 4.74 2.15
C ASN A 67 -12.83 4.04 0.80
N ARG A 68 -12.62 2.72 0.70
CA ARG A 68 -12.73 1.94 -0.55
C ARG A 68 -11.84 2.48 -1.68
N GLN A 69 -10.65 2.95 -1.36
CA GLN A 69 -9.73 3.56 -2.33
C GLN A 69 -8.80 2.56 -3.02
N ILE A 70 -8.70 1.33 -2.51
CA ILE A 70 -7.80 0.29 -3.01
C ILE A 70 -8.60 -0.69 -3.86
N ALA A 71 -8.13 -1.00 -5.08
CA ALA A 71 -8.67 -2.07 -5.92
C ALA A 71 -7.83 -3.35 -5.86
N LYS A 72 -6.52 -3.24 -5.62
CA LYS A 72 -5.61 -4.39 -5.50
C LYS A 72 -4.53 -4.13 -4.45
N ALA A 73 -4.20 -5.14 -3.66
CA ALA A 73 -3.05 -5.12 -2.76
C ALA A 73 -2.03 -6.21 -3.15
N ILE A 74 -0.78 -5.80 -3.33
CA ILE A 74 0.39 -6.66 -3.46
C ILE A 74 1.14 -6.59 -2.13
N THR A 75 1.09 -7.66 -1.34
CA THR A 75 1.55 -7.61 0.04
C THR A 75 2.07 -8.94 0.57
N THR A 76 2.67 -8.92 1.76
CA THR A 76 3.27 -10.11 2.38
C THR A 76 2.39 -10.66 3.51
N PHE A 77 1.61 -9.79 4.16
CA PHE A 77 0.77 -10.15 5.29
C PHE A 77 -0.49 -9.26 5.34
N ALA A 78 -1.66 -9.87 5.10
CA ALA A 78 -2.92 -9.16 4.94
C ALA A 78 -4.05 -9.59 5.89
N ILE A 79 -4.03 -10.85 6.35
CA ILE A 79 -5.12 -11.46 7.12
C ILE A 79 -4.52 -12.15 8.34
N ARG A 80 -5.03 -11.81 9.52
CA ARG A 80 -4.60 -12.44 10.78
C ARG A 80 -5.26 -13.81 10.92
N ALA A 81 -4.49 -14.80 11.37
CA ALA A 81 -5.01 -16.14 11.64
C ALA A 81 -5.91 -16.20 12.88
N SER A 82 -5.73 -15.28 13.83
CA SER A 82 -6.60 -15.21 15.01
C SER A 82 -7.97 -14.70 14.58
N GLY A 83 -9.02 -15.48 14.90
CA GLY A 83 -10.42 -15.17 14.59
C GLY A 83 -11.02 -13.98 15.36
N GLY A 84 -10.19 -12.98 15.69
CA GLY A 84 -10.63 -11.72 16.26
C GLY A 84 -11.36 -10.85 15.23
N ARG A 85 -11.49 -9.55 15.52
CA ARG A 85 -12.12 -8.59 14.60
C ARG A 85 -11.38 -8.57 13.27
N LYS A 86 -12.12 -8.81 12.18
CA LYS A 86 -11.62 -8.71 10.80
C LYS A 86 -11.28 -7.26 10.49
N SER A 87 -10.21 -7.04 9.74
CA SER A 87 -9.90 -5.71 9.20
C SER A 87 -10.87 -5.37 8.06
N ARG A 88 -11.01 -4.07 7.74
CA ARG A 88 -11.79 -3.66 6.56
C ARG A 88 -11.26 -4.27 5.27
N PHE A 89 -9.94 -4.38 5.14
CA PHE A 89 -9.31 -5.06 4.02
C PHE A 89 -9.78 -6.52 3.91
N GLU A 90 -9.75 -7.28 5.01
CA GLU A 90 -10.18 -8.68 5.00
C GLU A 90 -11.65 -8.82 4.61
N GLU A 91 -12.52 -7.94 5.11
CA GLU A 91 -13.94 -7.92 4.73
C GLU A 91 -14.13 -7.69 3.23
N GLN A 92 -13.45 -6.68 2.69
CA GLN A 92 -13.51 -6.32 1.26
C GLN A 92 -12.97 -7.43 0.36
N TYR A 93 -11.83 -8.01 0.72
CA TYR A 93 -11.25 -9.15 0.00
C TYR A 93 -12.21 -10.35 -0.01
N ARG A 94 -12.80 -10.70 1.13
CA ARG A 94 -13.78 -11.81 1.22
C ARG A 94 -15.07 -11.53 0.45
N ALA A 95 -15.43 -10.26 0.28
CA ALA A 95 -16.56 -9.83 -0.54
C ALA A 95 -16.23 -9.75 -2.05
N GLY A 96 -14.96 -9.95 -2.44
CA GLY A 96 -14.51 -9.81 -3.82
C GLY A 96 -14.41 -8.36 -4.29
N GLU A 97 -14.38 -7.39 -3.37
CA GLU A 97 -14.29 -5.95 -3.68
C GLU A 97 -12.83 -5.49 -3.93
N VAL A 98 -11.85 -6.23 -3.41
CA VAL A 98 -10.41 -5.92 -3.54
C VAL A 98 -9.64 -7.19 -3.89
N GLU A 99 -8.73 -7.07 -4.86
CA GLU A 99 -7.82 -8.15 -5.24
C GLU A 99 -6.63 -8.25 -4.28
N LEU A 100 -6.14 -9.47 -4.05
CA LEU A 100 -4.98 -9.74 -3.21
C LEU A 100 -3.95 -10.59 -3.96
N GLU A 101 -2.72 -10.07 -4.09
CA GLU A 101 -1.54 -10.81 -4.51
C GLU A 101 -0.61 -10.96 -3.28
N LEU A 102 -0.54 -12.18 -2.74
CA LEU A 102 0.38 -12.49 -1.65
C LEU A 102 1.75 -12.86 -2.20
N VAL A 103 2.79 -12.19 -1.69
CA VAL A 103 4.18 -12.34 -2.11
C VAL A 103 5.05 -12.59 -0.87
N PRO A 104 5.95 -13.59 -0.86
CA PRO A 104 6.88 -13.77 0.24
C PRO A 104 7.68 -12.49 0.52
N GLN A 105 7.86 -12.14 1.79
CA GLN A 105 8.42 -10.83 2.18
C GLN A 105 9.80 -10.54 1.55
N GLY A 106 10.70 -11.53 1.55
CA GLY A 106 12.00 -11.40 0.89
C GLY A 106 11.88 -11.20 -0.62
N THR A 107 10.98 -11.95 -1.27
CA THR A 107 10.70 -11.81 -2.71
C THR A 107 10.10 -10.46 -3.06
N LEU A 108 9.22 -9.91 -2.22
CA LEU A 108 8.66 -8.56 -2.44
C LEU A 108 9.77 -7.51 -2.38
N ALA A 109 10.62 -7.56 -1.34
CA ALA A 109 11.75 -6.67 -1.21
C ALA A 109 12.71 -6.76 -2.40
N GLU A 110 13.03 -7.98 -2.85
CA GLU A 110 13.94 -8.19 -3.98
C GLU A 110 13.31 -7.80 -5.32
N ARG A 111 11.99 -7.96 -5.52
CA ARG A 111 11.25 -7.42 -6.69
C ARG A 111 11.38 -5.90 -6.77
N ILE A 112 11.20 -5.21 -5.65
CA ILE A 112 11.33 -3.75 -5.57
C ILE A 112 12.78 -3.33 -5.88
N ARG A 113 13.76 -3.98 -5.24
CA ARG A 113 15.18 -3.71 -5.47
C ARG A 113 15.58 -3.95 -6.92
N ALA A 114 15.16 -5.06 -7.52
CA ALA A 114 15.41 -5.42 -8.91
C ALA A 114 14.84 -4.37 -9.87
N GLY A 115 13.59 -3.95 -9.67
CA GLY A 115 12.94 -2.90 -10.48
C GLY A 115 13.70 -1.57 -10.44
N GLY A 116 14.12 -1.12 -9.25
CA GLY A 116 14.92 0.10 -9.09
C GLY A 116 16.33 -0.01 -9.68
N ALA A 117 16.87 -1.21 -9.82
CA ALA A 117 18.19 -1.48 -10.38
C ALA A 117 18.17 -1.85 -11.89
N GLY A 118 17.00 -1.83 -12.54
CA GLY A 118 16.88 -2.18 -13.96
C GLY A 118 17.03 -3.69 -14.26
N ILE A 119 16.74 -4.56 -13.30
CA ILE A 119 16.80 -6.02 -13.43
C ILE A 119 15.40 -6.55 -13.75
N GLY A 120 15.23 -7.18 -14.91
CA GLY A 120 13.92 -7.66 -15.39
C GLY A 120 13.35 -8.90 -14.67
N GLY A 121 14.19 -9.63 -13.93
CA GLY A 121 13.78 -10.82 -13.17
C GLY A 121 14.95 -11.44 -12.40
N PHE A 122 14.64 -12.23 -11.38
CA PHE A 122 15.61 -12.95 -10.55
C PHE A 122 15.04 -14.31 -10.10
N LEU A 123 15.90 -15.18 -9.58
CA LEU A 123 15.53 -16.48 -8.99
C LEU A 123 15.76 -16.44 -7.48
N THR A 124 14.87 -17.05 -6.71
CA THR A 124 14.95 -17.15 -5.24
C THR A 124 14.22 -18.39 -4.72
#